data_AF-D3BLG4-F1
#
_entry.id   AF-D3BLG4-F1
#
_cell.length_a   1.000
_cell.length_b   1.000
_cell.length_c   1.000
_cell.angle_alpha   90.00
_cell.angle_beta   90.00
_cell.angle_gamma   90.00
#
_symmetry.space_group_name_H-M   'P 1'
#
loop_
_entity.id
_entity.type
_entity.pdbx_description
1 polymer ?
#
loop_
_entity_poly.entity_id
_entity_poly.type
_entity_poly.pdbx_seq_one_letter_code
_entity_poly.pdbx_strand_id
1 'polypeptide(L)'
;MNSNSNNICGIHNKSLKFICYDCNVLMCSVCSPKHARHSYDHIDNIKANINKNKSDLNAYSDDNELNNNNNNNNNNIRFNEIQRSIQTTFDSLKIKVVEYEQLQQTEHEIESKFKELHEFLVVEEHRLKKPIIESKQQLEQQIDKQIKIMKSLNTVDNQITRFKSNNNDDRSDSQSKTITTADTTDNYQITTIIRSISQCSDHNEFISSNNYTLFYFDYDQLDNKVNNNDDHSLLNVLLEHNNTIKINNNNTDDNQQPQLYQLTVNNEQINSAKNQIQSSFQLKSNQSKIQQNVISNKNNKQSYIFSSDSKNKLSIINITDRNNIHFEPQQDIYLGSSSTFSSMVKVGDFLYIFGANSISNGYIKYSIDNKTLVINEMKGVGQCRFLSTCYDGKDHIYIFDCFNKPKTVIYRYSINDSTFERYSTTDIIASYHLFTFFFKGQIYTLTPATIFQFNINNKTTVELSVKITGNPMAACTDGNGNLYIQSYSGLQRINIETHEIKSFEKSTIEMNGYYYNLIYHQSNDGQSYIYSIRGKNQNYLFSFDNNKWEQILQDDPSDRTNCANILDQK
;
A
#
# COMPACT_ATOMS: atom_id res chain seq x y z
N MET A 1 13.19 -38.82 56.05
CA MET A 1 14.31 -39.66 55.59
C MET A 1 13.86 -40.39 54.35
N ASN A 2 14.31 -39.97 53.17
CA ASN A 2 14.32 -40.77 51.95
C ASN A 2 15.48 -40.25 51.09
N SER A 3 16.25 -41.20 50.57
CA SER A 3 17.63 -41.13 50.11
C SER A 3 17.88 -40.16 48.95
N ASN A 4 18.86 -39.27 49.15
CA ASN A 4 19.64 -38.58 48.11
C ASN A 4 20.37 -39.60 47.21
N SER A 5 19.67 -40.21 46.26
CA SER A 5 20.23 -41.22 45.35
C SER A 5 20.68 -40.67 44.00
N ASN A 6 20.97 -39.37 43.84
CA ASN A 6 21.34 -38.81 42.52
C ASN A 6 22.66 -38.02 42.46
N ASN A 7 23.44 -37.93 43.54
CA ASN A 7 24.75 -37.25 43.51
C ASN A 7 25.92 -38.22 43.41
N ILE A 8 25.74 -39.36 42.76
CA ILE A 8 26.77 -40.39 42.62
C ILE A 8 27.05 -40.62 41.14
N CYS A 9 28.32 -40.66 40.77
CA CYS A 9 28.76 -40.97 39.41
C CYS A 9 28.36 -42.40 39.05
N GLY A 10 27.53 -42.56 38.01
CA GLY A 10 27.05 -43.88 37.57
C GLY A 10 28.14 -44.87 37.14
N ILE A 11 29.35 -44.38 36.82
CA ILE A 11 30.48 -45.22 36.41
C ILE A 11 31.34 -45.64 37.62
N HIS A 12 31.60 -44.72 38.55
CA HIS A 12 32.58 -44.94 39.62
C HIS A 12 31.96 -45.10 41.01
N ASN A 13 30.62 -44.99 41.12
CA ASN A 13 29.87 -45.01 42.37
C ASN A 13 30.42 -44.04 43.45
N LYS A 14 30.95 -42.89 43.03
CA LYS A 14 31.52 -41.84 43.89
C LYS A 14 30.72 -40.57 43.83
N SER A 15 30.72 -39.79 44.92
CA SER A 15 30.04 -38.50 44.99
C SER A 15 30.49 -37.55 43.86
N LEU A 16 29.54 -36.97 43.16
CA LEU A 16 29.75 -35.89 42.20
C LEU A 16 30.06 -34.61 42.98
N LYS A 17 31.29 -34.10 42.82
CA LYS A 17 31.76 -32.92 43.56
C LYS A 17 32.33 -31.83 42.67
N PHE A 18 32.46 -32.08 41.36
CA PHE A 18 32.98 -31.11 40.40
C PHE A 18 31.94 -30.85 39.31
N ILE A 19 31.98 -29.67 38.72
CA ILE A 19 31.24 -29.34 37.48
C ILE A 19 32.24 -28.94 36.41
N CYS A 20 32.19 -29.60 35.25
CA CYS A 20 32.94 -29.17 34.07
C CYS A 20 32.05 -28.21 33.28
N TYR A 21 32.51 -26.97 33.11
CA TYR A 21 31.74 -25.93 32.43
C TYR A 21 31.74 -26.11 30.92
N ASP A 22 32.84 -26.60 30.35
CA ASP A 22 32.95 -26.79 28.90
C ASP A 22 32.08 -27.96 28.42
N CYS A 23 31.93 -28.99 29.24
CA CYS A 23 31.07 -30.14 28.94
C CYS A 23 29.67 -30.05 29.53
N ASN A 24 29.43 -29.09 30.43
CA ASN A 24 28.21 -28.97 31.23
C ASN A 24 27.79 -30.28 31.93
N VAL A 25 28.76 -30.97 32.56
CA VAL A 25 28.52 -32.24 33.28
C VAL A 25 29.05 -32.21 34.70
N LEU A 26 28.34 -32.91 35.60
CA LEU A 26 28.80 -33.17 36.96
C LEU A 26 29.76 -34.35 36.98
N MET A 27 30.84 -34.24 37.75
CA MET A 27 31.93 -35.21 37.78
C MET A 27 32.30 -35.60 39.22
N CYS A 28 32.68 -36.86 39.41
CA CYS A 28 33.38 -37.28 40.62
C CYS A 28 34.90 -37.06 40.46
N SER A 29 35.65 -37.22 41.55
CA SER A 29 37.11 -37.05 41.55
C SER A 29 37.85 -37.98 40.57
N VAL A 30 37.27 -39.12 40.19
CA VAL A 30 37.88 -40.07 39.24
C VAL A 30 37.63 -39.66 37.78
N CYS A 31 36.53 -38.96 37.50
CA CYS A 31 36.25 -38.44 36.16
C CYS A 31 37.05 -37.16 35.85
N SER A 32 37.39 -36.38 36.88
CA SER A 32 38.06 -35.07 36.74
C SER A 32 39.33 -35.09 35.87
N PRO A 33 40.26 -36.08 35.97
CA PRO A 33 41.44 -36.14 35.10
C PRO A 33 41.12 -36.25 33.60
N LYS A 34 39.98 -36.85 33.22
CA LYS A 34 39.54 -36.91 31.82
C LYS A 34 39.14 -35.54 31.27
N HIS A 35 38.92 -34.58 32.16
CA HIS A 35 38.58 -33.19 31.87
C HIS A 35 39.72 -32.24 32.26
N ALA A 36 40.97 -32.74 32.37
CA ALA A 36 42.12 -31.94 32.78
C ALA A 36 42.43 -30.74 31.86
N ARG A 37 41.93 -30.75 30.62
CA ARG A 37 42.04 -29.65 29.67
C ARG A 37 40.83 -28.71 29.65
N HIS A 38 39.81 -29.00 30.46
CA HIS A 38 38.59 -28.20 30.52
C HIS A 38 38.57 -27.34 31.78
N SER A 39 37.81 -26.26 31.74
CA SER A 39 37.44 -25.48 32.91
C SER A 39 36.46 -26.29 33.76
N TYR A 40 36.86 -26.61 34.99
CA TYR A 40 35.98 -27.23 35.97
C TYR A 40 36.30 -26.72 37.39
N ASP A 41 35.32 -26.78 38.28
CA ASP A 41 35.48 -26.32 39.65
C ASP A 41 34.83 -27.28 40.66
N HIS A 42 35.35 -27.28 41.88
CA HIS A 42 34.83 -28.10 42.98
C HIS A 42 33.67 -27.38 43.68
N ILE A 43 32.67 -28.14 44.13
CA ILE A 43 31.49 -27.60 44.81
C ILE A 43 31.85 -26.76 46.05
N ASP A 44 32.91 -27.13 46.77
CA ASP A 44 33.32 -26.37 47.96
C ASP A 44 33.96 -25.02 47.60
N ASN A 45 34.66 -24.92 46.46
CA ASN A 45 35.16 -23.64 45.95
C ASN A 45 33.99 -22.73 45.54
N ILE A 46 32.99 -23.29 44.84
CA ILE A 46 31.77 -22.57 44.46
C ILE A 46 31.05 -22.05 45.71
N LYS A 47 30.87 -22.89 46.74
CA LYS A 47 30.25 -22.50 48.02
C LYS A 47 31.05 -21.41 48.75
N ALA A 48 32.37 -21.56 48.82
CA ALA A 48 33.23 -20.57 49.47
C ALA A 48 33.14 -19.20 48.78
N ASN A 49 33.09 -19.18 47.45
CA ASN A 49 32.96 -17.95 46.67
C ASN A 49 31.60 -17.27 46.86
N ILE A 50 30.50 -18.04 46.96
CA ILE A 50 29.15 -17.50 47.24
C ILE A 50 29.12 -16.78 48.60
N ASN A 51 29.77 -17.35 49.62
CA ASN A 51 29.77 -16.76 50.96
C ASN A 51 30.66 -15.51 51.07
N LYS A 52 31.75 -15.42 50.28
CA LYS A 52 32.65 -14.26 50.24
C LYS A 52 31.96 -13.01 49.63
N ASN A 53 31.08 -13.20 48.65
CA ASN A 53 30.35 -12.08 48.04
C ASN A 53 29.23 -11.50 48.93
N LYS A 54 28.77 -12.23 49.95
CA LYS A 54 27.79 -11.70 50.91
C LYS A 54 28.40 -10.73 51.92
N SER A 55 29.70 -10.85 52.23
CA SER A 55 30.37 -9.92 53.14
C SER A 55 30.73 -8.60 52.46
N ASP A 56 31.05 -8.62 51.16
CA ASP A 56 31.50 -7.42 50.42
C ASP A 56 30.34 -6.51 49.99
N LEU A 57 29.09 -7.01 49.96
CA LEU A 57 27.90 -6.19 49.73
C LEU A 57 27.48 -5.33 50.93
N ASN A 58 28.05 -5.57 52.12
CA ASN A 58 27.76 -4.77 53.33
C ASN A 58 28.86 -3.75 53.68
N ALA A 59 29.93 -3.65 52.88
CA ALA A 59 31.05 -2.74 53.11
C ALA A 59 31.20 -1.74 51.95
N TYR A 60 30.21 -0.86 51.81
CA TYR A 60 30.40 0.42 51.11
C TYR A 60 29.94 1.55 52.04
N SER A 61 30.81 1.91 52.98
CA SER A 61 30.95 3.28 53.44
C SER A 61 32.45 3.58 53.59
N ASP A 62 32.84 4.63 52.88
CA ASP A 62 34.01 5.49 53.06
C ASP A 62 35.44 4.96 52.83
N ASP A 63 36.03 5.63 51.85
CA ASP A 63 37.38 6.17 51.75
C ASP A 63 38.60 5.25 51.55
N ASN A 64 39.25 5.57 50.43
CA ASN A 64 40.69 5.69 50.24
C ASN A 64 41.59 4.75 51.05
N GLU A 65 42.05 3.67 50.40
CA GLU A 65 43.47 3.35 50.44
C GLU A 65 43.85 2.40 49.29
N LEU A 66 44.69 2.91 48.40
CA LEU A 66 45.47 2.11 47.46
C LEU A 66 46.46 1.29 48.26
N ASN A 67 46.21 -0.02 48.38
CA ASN A 67 47.30 -0.93 48.72
C ASN A 67 47.25 -2.28 47.98
N ASN A 68 48.42 -2.58 47.41
CA ASN A 68 48.74 -3.75 46.61
C ASN A 68 48.53 -5.05 47.40
N ASN A 69 47.71 -5.97 46.88
CA ASN A 69 48.05 -7.39 46.92
C ASN A 69 47.33 -8.18 45.83
N ASN A 70 48.14 -8.73 44.93
CA ASN A 70 47.76 -9.55 43.80
C ASN A 70 47.52 -11.01 44.23
N ASN A 71 46.71 -11.71 43.43
CA ASN A 71 46.42 -13.16 43.45
C ASN A 71 45.26 -13.63 44.35
N ASN A 72 44.00 -13.35 43.95
CA ASN A 72 42.89 -14.34 43.99
C ASN A 72 41.57 -13.85 43.32
N ASN A 73 41.64 -13.14 42.19
CA ASN A 73 40.47 -12.44 41.60
C ASN A 73 39.73 -13.14 40.45
N ASN A 74 40.07 -14.38 40.08
CA ASN A 74 39.41 -15.02 38.92
C ASN A 74 37.96 -15.47 39.14
N ASN A 75 37.50 -15.63 40.39
CA ASN A 75 36.16 -16.19 40.67
C ASN A 75 35.06 -15.15 40.95
N ASN A 76 35.40 -13.92 41.38
CA ASN A 76 34.43 -12.82 41.50
C ASN A 76 33.90 -12.34 40.15
N ILE A 77 34.65 -12.61 39.07
CA ILE A 77 34.24 -12.31 37.70
C ILE A 77 32.94 -13.06 37.35
N ARG A 78 32.78 -14.31 37.83
CA ARG A 78 31.73 -15.21 37.35
C ARG A 78 30.34 -15.00 37.93
N PHE A 79 30.24 -14.59 39.19
CA PHE A 79 28.95 -14.22 39.78
C PHE A 79 28.45 -12.88 39.21
N ASN A 80 29.39 -11.94 39.00
CA ASN A 80 29.11 -10.68 38.31
C ASN A 80 28.68 -10.90 36.87
N GLU A 81 29.18 -11.94 36.18
CA GLU A 81 28.69 -12.35 34.85
C GLU A 81 27.24 -12.84 34.88
N ILE A 82 26.84 -13.65 35.88
CA ILE A 82 25.45 -14.10 36.02
C ILE A 82 24.54 -12.90 36.30
N GLN A 83 24.92 -12.02 37.22
CA GLN A 83 24.13 -10.83 37.54
C GLN A 83 24.05 -9.86 36.35
N ARG A 84 25.15 -9.67 35.61
CA ARG A 84 25.15 -8.94 34.35
C ARG A 84 24.24 -9.61 33.32
N SER A 85 24.27 -10.94 33.19
CA SER A 85 23.40 -11.68 32.27
C SER A 85 21.92 -11.51 32.62
N ILE A 86 21.55 -11.56 33.91
CA ILE A 86 20.19 -11.32 34.38
C ILE A 86 19.76 -9.90 34.02
N GLN A 87 20.62 -8.90 34.31
CA GLN A 87 20.33 -7.51 34.00
C GLN A 87 20.16 -7.29 32.49
N THR A 88 21.08 -7.80 31.66
CA THR A 88 21.00 -7.72 30.20
C THR A 88 19.74 -8.42 29.67
N THR A 89 19.36 -9.56 30.25
CA THR A 89 18.13 -10.28 29.86
C THR A 89 16.90 -9.46 30.23
N PHE A 90 16.87 -8.84 31.40
CA PHE A 90 15.77 -8.01 31.86
C PHE A 90 15.64 -6.72 31.03
N ASP A 91 16.75 -6.07 30.71
CA ASP A 91 16.75 -4.89 29.84
C ASP A 91 16.30 -5.25 28.41
N SER A 92 16.74 -6.40 27.90
CA SER A 92 16.22 -6.94 26.63
C SER A 92 14.72 -7.21 26.69
N LEU A 93 14.21 -7.72 27.81
CA LEU A 93 12.79 -7.98 28.00
C LEU A 93 11.98 -6.67 28.00
N LYS A 94 12.47 -5.63 28.70
CA LYS A 94 11.83 -4.30 28.68
C LYS A 94 11.71 -3.73 27.28
N ILE A 95 12.75 -3.84 26.45
CA ILE A 95 12.72 -3.40 25.05
C ILE A 95 11.61 -4.13 24.29
N LYS A 96 11.46 -5.45 24.51
CA LYS A 96 10.42 -6.25 23.87
C LYS A 96 9.00 -5.90 24.32
N VAL A 97 8.82 -5.54 25.59
CA VAL A 97 7.53 -5.06 26.11
C VAL A 97 7.15 -3.73 25.45
N VAL A 98 8.09 -2.78 25.34
CA VAL A 98 7.85 -1.49 24.66
C VAL A 98 7.52 -1.70 23.17
N GLU A 99 8.24 -2.61 22.49
CA GLU A 99 7.95 -2.98 21.10
C GLU A 99 6.51 -3.53 20.95
N TYR A 100 6.08 -4.41 21.87
CA TYR A 100 4.73 -4.95 21.88
C TYR A 100 3.66 -3.87 22.10
N GLU A 101 3.85 -2.96 23.06
CA GLU A 101 2.93 -1.86 23.34
C GLU A 101 2.78 -0.92 22.13
N GLN A 102 3.89 -0.62 21.42
CA GLN A 102 3.85 0.18 20.20
C GLN A 102 3.09 -0.51 19.06
N LEU A 103 3.25 -1.83 18.90
CA LEU A 103 2.50 -2.61 17.92
C LEU A 103 0.99 -2.59 18.24
N GLN A 104 0.63 -2.77 19.52
CA GLN A 104 -0.76 -2.71 19.97
C GLN A 104 -1.39 -1.33 19.74
N GLN A 105 -0.64 -0.25 19.99
CA GLN A 105 -1.11 1.11 19.70
C GLN A 105 -1.32 1.34 18.20
N THR A 106 -0.40 0.85 17.36
CA THR A 106 -0.51 0.96 15.90
C THR A 106 -1.71 0.17 15.37
N GLU A 107 -1.95 -1.02 15.90
CA GLU A 107 -3.14 -1.82 15.60
C GLU A 107 -4.42 -1.04 15.93
N HIS A 108 -4.50 -0.45 17.12
CA HIS A 108 -5.65 0.34 17.53
C HIS A 108 -5.88 1.58 16.65
N GLU A 109 -4.82 2.24 16.20
CA GLU A 109 -4.91 3.38 15.26
C GLU A 109 -5.47 2.96 13.89
N ILE A 110 -5.04 1.80 13.38
CA ILE A 110 -5.59 1.22 12.15
C ILE A 110 -7.09 0.97 12.31
N GLU A 111 -7.48 0.26 13.38
CA GLU A 111 -8.89 -0.03 13.67
C GLU A 111 -9.73 1.25 13.75
N SER A 112 -9.24 2.26 14.48
CA SER A 112 -9.91 3.54 14.66
C SER A 112 -10.15 4.26 13.32
N LYS A 113 -9.14 4.29 12.43
CA LYS A 113 -9.26 4.96 11.13
C LYS A 113 -10.21 4.25 10.16
N PHE A 114 -10.22 2.91 10.18
CA PHE A 114 -11.20 2.15 9.39
C PHE A 114 -12.62 2.27 9.93
N LYS A 115 -12.77 2.37 11.26
CA LYS A 115 -14.08 2.61 11.90
C LYS A 115 -14.66 3.97 11.48
N GLU A 116 -13.86 5.03 11.49
CA GLU A 116 -14.27 6.37 11.04
C GLU A 116 -14.81 6.34 9.59
N LEU A 117 -14.11 5.66 8.68
CA LEU A 117 -14.55 5.50 7.29
C LEU A 117 -15.84 4.67 7.19
N HIS A 118 -15.96 3.60 7.98
CA HIS A 118 -17.15 2.77 8.00
C HIS A 118 -18.39 3.55 8.47
N GLU A 119 -18.26 4.34 9.54
CA GLU A 119 -19.34 5.19 10.06
C GLU A 119 -19.82 6.18 9.00
N PHE A 120 -18.90 6.81 8.26
CA PHE A 120 -19.26 7.69 7.15
C PHE A 120 -20.08 6.96 6.06
N LEU A 121 -19.66 5.76 5.66
CA LEU A 121 -20.38 4.96 4.65
C LEU A 121 -21.78 4.57 5.11
N VAL A 122 -21.97 4.22 6.39
CA VAL A 122 -23.28 3.90 6.97
C VAL A 122 -24.20 5.11 6.96
N VAL A 123 -23.68 6.31 7.25
CA VAL A 123 -24.46 7.57 7.18
C VAL A 123 -24.93 7.85 5.75
N GLU A 124 -24.04 7.71 4.76
CA GLU A 124 -24.42 7.91 3.35
C GLU A 124 -25.44 6.88 2.86
N GLU A 125 -25.31 5.62 3.29
CA GLU A 125 -26.31 4.58 3.02
C GLU A 125 -27.69 4.97 3.59
N HIS A 126 -27.73 5.41 4.85
CA HIS A 126 -28.96 5.86 5.48
C HIS A 126 -29.56 7.09 4.78
N ARG A 127 -28.74 8.05 4.35
CA ARG A 127 -29.16 9.24 3.61
C ARG A 127 -29.87 8.87 2.32
N LEU A 128 -29.35 7.89 1.58
CA LEU A 128 -29.95 7.39 0.33
C LEU A 128 -31.23 6.58 0.58
N LYS A 129 -31.28 5.78 1.65
CA LYS A 129 -32.45 4.97 2.01
C LYS A 129 -33.61 5.78 2.60
N LYS A 130 -33.33 6.90 3.25
CA LYS A 130 -34.32 7.73 3.96
C LYS A 130 -35.58 8.07 3.14
N PRO A 131 -35.50 8.66 1.94
CA PRO A 131 -36.70 8.97 1.15
C PRO A 131 -37.52 7.71 0.81
N ILE A 132 -36.87 6.59 0.51
CA ILE A 132 -37.54 5.32 0.22
C ILE A 132 -38.30 4.80 1.45
N ILE A 133 -37.70 4.90 2.64
CA ILE A 133 -38.33 4.49 3.91
C ILE A 133 -39.53 5.38 4.20
N GLU A 134 -39.40 6.71 4.06
CA GLU A 134 -40.48 7.66 4.28
C GLU A 134 -41.66 7.41 3.31
N SER A 135 -41.40 7.20 2.02
CA SER A 135 -42.44 6.85 1.05
C SER A 135 -43.10 5.50 1.35
N LYS A 136 -42.34 4.49 1.78
CA LYS A 136 -42.91 3.20 2.20
C LYS A 136 -43.85 3.36 3.39
N GLN A 137 -43.45 4.14 4.41
CA GLN A 137 -44.29 4.39 5.59
C GLN A 137 -45.57 5.15 5.22
N GLN A 138 -45.48 6.14 4.32
CA GLN A 138 -46.65 6.85 3.81
C GLN A 138 -47.61 5.90 3.07
N LEU A 139 -47.08 5.03 2.21
CA LEU A 139 -47.87 4.01 1.50
C LEU A 139 -48.52 3.02 2.47
N GLU A 140 -47.80 2.54 3.49
CA GLU A 140 -48.35 1.66 4.52
C GLU A 140 -49.54 2.31 5.25
N GLN A 141 -49.42 3.59 5.61
CA GLN A 141 -50.52 4.34 6.23
C GLN A 141 -51.71 4.51 5.29
N GLN A 142 -51.47 4.75 3.99
CA GLN A 142 -52.54 4.83 3.00
C GLN A 142 -53.25 3.48 2.82
N ILE A 143 -52.50 2.38 2.75
CA ILE A 143 -53.05 1.02 2.64
C ILE A 143 -53.88 0.70 3.88
N ASP A 144 -53.40 0.99 5.09
CA ASP A 144 -54.16 0.77 6.32
C ASP A 144 -55.48 1.56 6.35
N LYS A 145 -55.47 2.82 5.90
CA LYS A 145 -56.70 3.63 5.73
C LYS A 145 -57.66 2.98 4.74
N GLN A 146 -57.18 2.51 3.58
CA GLN A 146 -58.01 1.85 2.58
C GLN A 146 -58.59 0.52 3.08
N ILE A 147 -57.81 -0.27 3.84
CA ILE A 147 -58.28 -1.49 4.49
C ILE A 147 -59.39 -1.17 5.50
N LYS A 148 -59.27 -0.10 6.30
CA LYS A 148 -60.33 0.32 7.22
C LYS A 148 -61.62 0.70 6.48
N ILE A 149 -61.53 1.40 5.35
CA ILE A 149 -62.68 1.70 4.49
C ILE A 149 -63.29 0.41 3.95
N MET A 150 -62.45 -0.50 3.45
CA MET A 150 -62.91 -1.77 2.88
C MET A 150 -63.60 -2.66 3.93
N LYS A 151 -63.07 -2.73 5.17
CA LYS A 151 -63.73 -3.40 6.29
C LYS A 151 -65.09 -2.78 6.59
N SER A 152 -65.14 -1.45 6.68
CA SER A 152 -66.36 -0.68 6.89
C SER A 152 -67.43 -0.96 5.82
N LEU A 153 -67.03 -1.03 4.55
CA LEU A 153 -67.92 -1.36 3.44
C LEU A 153 -68.40 -2.82 3.50
N ASN A 154 -67.51 -3.76 3.81
CA ASN A 154 -67.85 -5.17 3.96
C ASN A 154 -68.85 -5.40 5.11
N THR A 155 -68.73 -4.65 6.21
CA THR A 155 -69.71 -4.66 7.31
C THR A 155 -71.09 -4.24 6.83
N VAL A 156 -71.17 -3.14 6.09
CA VAL A 156 -72.43 -2.63 5.53
C VAL A 156 -73.04 -3.64 4.55
N ASP A 157 -72.25 -4.22 3.66
CA ASP A 157 -72.72 -5.19 2.66
C ASP A 157 -73.27 -6.47 3.31
N ASN A 158 -72.57 -6.99 4.33
CA ASN A 158 -73.03 -8.14 5.11
C ASN A 158 -74.35 -7.86 5.83
N GLN A 159 -74.54 -6.65 6.37
CA GLN A 159 -75.81 -6.28 6.99
C GLN A 159 -76.94 -6.15 5.99
N ILE A 160 -76.71 -5.48 4.85
CA ILE A 160 -77.71 -5.38 3.77
C ILE A 160 -78.13 -6.78 3.29
N THR A 161 -77.17 -7.69 3.15
CA THR A 161 -77.43 -9.08 2.75
C THR A 161 -78.28 -9.82 3.78
N ARG A 162 -78.02 -9.63 5.10
CA ARG A 162 -78.86 -10.15 6.18
C ARG A 162 -80.29 -9.60 6.17
N PHE A 163 -80.46 -8.29 5.95
CA PHE A 163 -81.79 -7.67 5.82
C PHE A 163 -82.58 -8.27 4.65
N LYS A 164 -81.91 -8.62 3.54
CA LYS A 164 -82.55 -9.28 2.39
C LYS A 164 -82.90 -10.75 2.69
N SER A 165 -82.09 -11.48 3.45
CA SER A 165 -82.33 -12.90 3.76
C SER A 165 -83.42 -13.14 4.80
N ASN A 166 -83.63 -12.20 5.74
CA ASN A 166 -84.69 -12.31 6.76
C ASN A 166 -86.13 -12.22 6.22
N ASN A 167 -86.32 -12.02 4.91
CA ASN A 167 -87.63 -12.06 4.26
C ASN A 167 -87.98 -13.42 3.62
N ASN A 168 -87.09 -14.42 3.68
CA ASN A 168 -87.38 -15.78 3.24
C ASN A 168 -87.04 -16.77 4.36
N ASP A 169 -88.07 -17.24 5.06
CA ASP A 169 -88.00 -18.38 6.00
C ASP A 169 -87.62 -19.65 5.23
N ASP A 170 -86.32 -19.98 5.18
CA ASP A 170 -85.89 -21.37 5.02
C ASP A 170 -84.56 -21.58 5.73
N ARG A 171 -84.67 -21.93 7.02
CA ARG A 171 -83.56 -22.39 7.86
C ARG A 171 -83.02 -23.71 7.31
N SER A 172 -81.89 -23.66 6.62
CA SER A 172 -81.02 -24.84 6.47
C SER A 172 -79.74 -24.63 7.27
N ASP A 173 -79.62 -25.44 8.31
CA ASP A 173 -78.48 -25.56 9.21
C ASP A 173 -77.28 -26.12 8.43
N SER A 174 -76.37 -25.26 8.02
CA SER A 174 -75.12 -25.66 7.37
C SER A 174 -73.97 -25.44 8.34
N GLN A 175 -73.54 -26.54 8.95
CA GLN A 175 -72.38 -26.68 9.83
C GLN A 175 -71.15 -25.95 9.27
N SER A 176 -70.64 -24.99 10.04
CA SER A 176 -69.35 -24.35 9.77
C SER A 176 -68.22 -25.37 9.95
N LYS A 177 -67.54 -25.71 8.85
CA LYS A 177 -66.24 -26.37 8.92
C LYS A 177 -65.23 -25.38 9.48
N THR A 178 -64.83 -25.60 10.72
CA THR A 178 -63.70 -24.93 11.38
C THR A 178 -62.41 -25.33 10.66
N ILE A 179 -61.98 -24.51 9.69
CA ILE A 179 -60.58 -24.50 9.26
C ILE A 179 -59.84 -23.64 10.28
N THR A 180 -59.18 -24.29 11.23
CA THR A 180 -58.31 -23.66 12.22
C THR A 180 -57.00 -23.24 11.56
N THR A 181 -57.00 -22.14 10.81
CA THR A 181 -55.77 -21.36 10.64
C THR A 181 -55.57 -20.60 11.94
N ALA A 182 -54.48 -20.89 12.65
CA ALA A 182 -54.16 -20.21 13.90
C ALA A 182 -54.12 -18.70 13.66
N ASP A 183 -54.91 -17.96 14.43
CA ASP A 183 -54.90 -16.50 14.43
C ASP A 183 -53.60 -16.02 15.08
N THR A 184 -52.58 -15.85 14.26
CA THR A 184 -51.28 -15.34 14.68
C THR A 184 -51.24 -13.84 14.47
N THR A 185 -50.58 -13.12 15.37
CA THR A 185 -50.33 -11.66 15.28
C THR A 185 -49.71 -11.22 13.95
N ASP A 186 -49.03 -12.12 13.24
CA ASP A 186 -48.42 -11.88 11.93
C ASP A 186 -49.44 -11.65 10.81
N ASN A 187 -50.68 -12.12 10.96
CA ASN A 187 -51.74 -11.95 9.97
C ASN A 187 -52.25 -10.49 9.87
N TYR A 188 -51.98 -9.69 10.90
CA TYR A 188 -52.33 -8.28 10.96
C TYR A 188 -51.18 -7.34 10.54
N GLN A 189 -49.99 -7.89 10.29
CA GLN A 189 -48.84 -7.12 9.78
C GLN A 189 -49.13 -6.64 8.36
N ILE A 190 -48.89 -5.35 8.09
CA ILE A 190 -49.17 -4.72 6.79
C ILE A 190 -48.50 -5.45 5.62
N THR A 191 -47.32 -6.04 5.83
CA THR A 191 -46.59 -6.84 4.86
C THR A 191 -47.35 -8.11 4.46
N THR A 192 -47.98 -8.78 5.42
CA THR A 192 -48.84 -9.95 5.18
C THR A 192 -50.09 -9.56 4.42
N ILE A 193 -50.70 -8.42 4.75
CA ILE A 193 -51.87 -7.87 4.07
C ILE A 193 -51.55 -7.54 2.61
N ILE A 194 -50.46 -6.82 2.36
CA ILE A 194 -49.99 -6.48 1.00
C ILE A 194 -49.76 -7.74 0.17
N ARG A 195 -49.10 -8.75 0.75
CA ARG A 195 -48.87 -10.03 0.09
C ARG A 195 -50.20 -10.72 -0.26
N SER A 196 -51.13 -10.76 0.67
CA SER A 196 -52.46 -11.34 0.50
C SER A 196 -53.22 -10.66 -0.65
N ILE A 197 -53.25 -9.31 -0.68
CA ILE A 197 -53.85 -8.53 -1.79
C ILE A 197 -53.20 -8.90 -3.12
N SER A 198 -51.87 -8.97 -3.19
CA SER A 198 -51.15 -9.28 -4.44
C SER A 198 -51.40 -10.69 -4.98
N GLN A 199 -51.85 -11.61 -4.13
CA GLN A 199 -52.14 -13.00 -4.47
C GLN A 199 -53.61 -13.22 -4.85
N CYS A 200 -54.50 -12.31 -4.45
CA CYS A 200 -55.92 -12.39 -4.77
C CYS A 200 -56.17 -11.75 -6.15
N SER A 201 -57.00 -12.40 -6.95
CA SER A 201 -57.39 -11.91 -8.27
C SER A 201 -58.47 -10.83 -8.20
N ASP A 202 -59.30 -10.84 -7.16
CA ASP A 202 -60.35 -9.85 -6.91
C ASP A 202 -60.60 -9.61 -5.42
N HIS A 203 -61.51 -8.67 -5.14
CA HIS A 203 -61.87 -8.28 -3.78
C HIS A 203 -62.63 -9.36 -3.00
N ASN A 204 -63.40 -10.23 -3.65
CA ASN A 204 -64.15 -11.30 -3.00
C ASN A 204 -63.22 -12.42 -2.54
N GLU A 205 -62.24 -12.77 -3.37
CA GLU A 205 -61.18 -13.71 -3.02
C GLU A 205 -60.35 -13.18 -1.84
N PHE A 206 -60.03 -11.88 -1.86
CA PHE A 206 -59.31 -11.24 -0.75
C PHE A 206 -60.12 -11.22 0.55
N ILE A 207 -61.41 -10.86 0.51
CA ILE A 207 -62.29 -10.90 1.69
C ILE A 207 -62.39 -12.33 2.23
N SER A 208 -62.63 -13.31 1.36
CA SER A 208 -62.80 -14.72 1.74
C SER A 208 -61.53 -15.31 2.35
N SER A 209 -60.37 -15.01 1.76
CA SER A 209 -59.07 -15.49 2.23
C SER A 209 -58.64 -14.88 3.58
N ASN A 210 -59.22 -13.74 3.95
CA ASN A 210 -58.93 -13.03 5.20
C ASN A 210 -60.17 -12.90 6.11
N ASN A 211 -61.17 -13.76 5.91
CA ASN A 211 -62.44 -13.69 6.63
C ASN A 211 -62.29 -14.01 8.12
N TYR A 212 -61.29 -14.82 8.49
CA TYR A 212 -61.00 -15.16 9.89
C TYR A 212 -60.02 -14.20 10.57
N THR A 213 -59.53 -13.17 9.86
CA THR A 213 -58.51 -12.24 10.37
C THR A 213 -58.96 -10.79 10.18
N LEU A 214 -58.72 -10.21 9.01
CA LEU A 214 -59.00 -8.80 8.73
C LEU A 214 -60.49 -8.50 8.72
N PHE A 215 -61.30 -9.41 8.18
CA PHE A 215 -62.74 -9.25 8.02
C PHE A 215 -63.53 -10.12 9.00
N TYR A 216 -62.90 -10.57 10.10
CA TYR A 216 -63.60 -11.36 11.10
C TYR A 216 -64.75 -10.57 11.72
N PHE A 217 -65.95 -11.14 11.62
CA PHE A 217 -67.15 -10.64 12.26
C PHE A 217 -67.43 -11.49 13.49
N ASP A 218 -67.31 -10.88 14.67
CA ASP A 218 -67.85 -11.45 15.90
C ASP A 218 -69.37 -11.28 15.89
N TYR A 219 -70.05 -12.30 15.38
CA TYR A 219 -71.51 -12.29 15.25
C TYR A 219 -72.22 -12.23 16.61
N ASP A 220 -71.59 -12.72 17.69
CA ASP A 220 -72.18 -12.73 19.03
C ASP A 220 -72.20 -11.34 19.68
N GLN A 221 -71.28 -10.44 19.30
CA GLN A 221 -71.29 -9.04 19.75
C GLN A 221 -72.29 -8.16 19.00
N LEU A 222 -72.60 -8.50 17.75
CA LEU A 222 -73.54 -7.73 16.92
C LEU A 222 -75.00 -8.04 17.27
N ASP A 223 -75.32 -9.31 17.52
CA ASP A 223 -76.67 -9.75 17.88
C ASP A 223 -77.15 -9.16 19.22
N ASN A 224 -76.22 -8.77 20.11
CA ASN A 224 -76.54 -8.06 21.36
C ASN A 224 -76.76 -6.54 21.18
N LYS A 225 -76.28 -5.93 20.08
CA LYS A 225 -76.47 -4.50 19.78
C LYS A 225 -77.63 -4.21 18.82
N VAL A 226 -78.04 -5.20 18.02
CA VAL A 226 -79.09 -5.06 16.99
C VAL A 226 -80.25 -6.00 17.30
N ASN A 227 -80.86 -5.82 18.47
CA ASN A 227 -82.10 -6.53 18.78
C ASN A 227 -83.29 -5.72 18.25
N ASN A 228 -83.56 -5.90 16.95
CA ASN A 228 -84.84 -5.78 16.24
C ASN A 228 -84.59 -5.40 14.77
N ASN A 229 -85.34 -6.01 13.85
CA ASN A 229 -85.44 -5.71 12.41
C ASN A 229 -86.03 -4.29 12.17
N ASP A 230 -85.48 -3.26 12.78
CA ASP A 230 -85.90 -1.88 12.61
C ASP A 230 -84.97 -1.20 11.58
N ASP A 231 -85.56 -0.60 10.55
CA ASP A 231 -84.88 0.19 9.51
C ASP A 231 -83.94 1.26 10.12
N HIS A 232 -84.25 1.73 11.33
CA HIS A 232 -83.40 2.65 12.08
C HIS A 232 -82.03 2.08 12.45
N SER A 233 -81.90 0.76 12.66
CA SER A 233 -80.63 0.11 12.98
C SER A 233 -79.69 0.08 11.77
N LEU A 234 -80.20 -0.23 10.59
CA LEU A 234 -79.46 -0.15 9.33
C LEU A 234 -79.02 1.29 9.04
N LEU A 235 -79.92 2.26 9.28
CA LEU A 235 -79.61 3.67 9.07
C LEU A 235 -78.50 4.15 10.02
N ASN A 236 -78.47 3.67 11.26
CA ASN A 236 -77.42 3.98 12.23
C ASN A 236 -76.07 3.38 11.84
N VAL A 237 -76.05 2.13 11.36
CA VAL A 237 -74.80 1.50 10.89
C VAL A 237 -74.29 2.18 9.61
N LEU A 238 -75.19 2.54 8.70
CA LEU A 238 -74.85 3.36 7.54
C LEU A 238 -74.29 4.72 7.96
N LEU A 239 -74.86 5.37 8.97
CA LEU A 239 -74.38 6.66 9.47
C LEU A 239 -72.96 6.53 10.09
N GLU A 240 -72.73 5.51 10.91
CA GLU A 240 -71.44 5.24 11.55
C GLU A 240 -70.32 4.98 10.51
N HIS A 241 -70.60 4.14 9.53
CA HIS A 241 -69.65 3.81 8.46
C HIS A 241 -69.49 4.93 7.44
N ASN A 242 -70.53 5.72 7.15
CA ASN A 242 -70.44 6.88 6.27
C ASN A 242 -69.51 7.97 6.85
N ASN A 243 -69.47 8.13 8.17
CA ASN A 243 -68.48 9.01 8.81
C ASN A 243 -67.05 8.49 8.59
N THR A 244 -66.83 7.18 8.72
CA THR A 244 -65.53 6.54 8.45
C THR A 244 -65.09 6.72 6.99
N ILE A 245 -66.03 6.62 6.05
CA ILE A 245 -65.78 6.83 4.61
C ILE A 245 -65.48 8.30 4.30
N LYS A 246 -66.25 9.25 4.84
CA LYS A 246 -66.05 10.70 4.63
C LYS A 246 -64.74 11.21 5.22
N ILE A 247 -64.38 10.78 6.43
CA ILE A 247 -63.13 11.20 7.10
C ILE A 247 -61.91 10.74 6.30
N ASN A 248 -61.98 9.56 5.68
CA ASN A 248 -60.86 9.01 4.91
C ASN A 248 -60.84 9.48 3.44
N ASN A 249 -61.97 9.90 2.86
CA ASN A 249 -62.03 10.39 1.47
C ASN A 249 -61.51 11.83 1.29
N ASN A 250 -61.57 12.68 2.32
CA ASN A 250 -61.19 14.11 2.23
C ASN A 250 -59.67 14.39 2.08
N ASN A 251 -58.82 13.36 1.92
CA ASN A 251 -57.37 13.50 1.76
C ASN A 251 -56.83 12.93 0.43
N THR A 252 -57.68 12.76 -0.59
CA THR A 252 -57.32 12.04 -1.84
C THR A 252 -56.90 12.94 -3.02
N ASP A 253 -56.79 14.26 -2.84
CA ASP A 253 -56.34 15.18 -3.92
C ASP A 253 -54.81 15.17 -4.18
N ASP A 254 -54.03 14.40 -3.42
CA ASP A 254 -52.62 14.14 -3.77
C ASP A 254 -52.54 13.04 -4.84
N ASN A 255 -52.90 13.40 -6.07
CA ASN A 255 -52.50 12.72 -7.32
C ASN A 255 -50.98 12.84 -7.54
N GLN A 256 -50.17 12.54 -6.52
CA GLN A 256 -48.73 12.47 -6.67
C GLN A 256 -48.41 11.21 -7.47
N GLN A 257 -47.86 11.42 -8.67
CA GLN A 257 -47.36 10.34 -9.50
C GLN A 257 -46.46 9.41 -8.66
N PRO A 258 -46.53 8.08 -8.85
CA PRO A 258 -45.71 7.15 -8.12
C PRO A 258 -44.23 7.52 -8.26
N GLN A 259 -43.60 7.87 -7.14
CA GLN A 259 -42.16 8.15 -7.11
C GLN A 259 -41.41 6.83 -7.26
N LEU A 260 -40.91 6.57 -8.47
CA LEU A 260 -40.05 5.44 -8.76
C LEU A 260 -38.60 5.80 -8.45
N TYR A 261 -37.97 5.08 -7.53
CA TYR A 261 -36.56 5.25 -7.19
C TYR A 261 -35.71 4.25 -7.98
N GLN A 262 -34.66 4.74 -8.65
CA GLN A 262 -33.64 3.91 -9.28
C GLN A 262 -32.27 4.31 -8.72
N LEU A 263 -31.51 3.32 -8.23
CA LEU A 263 -30.12 3.53 -7.84
C LEU A 263 -29.23 3.52 -9.08
N THR A 264 -28.65 4.66 -9.41
CA THR A 264 -27.62 4.77 -10.46
C THR A 264 -26.24 4.73 -9.83
N VAL A 265 -25.41 3.80 -10.27
CA VAL A 265 -24.07 3.57 -9.71
C VAL A 265 -23.01 3.90 -10.76
N ASN A 266 -22.13 4.84 -10.46
CA ASN A 266 -20.93 5.08 -11.28
C ASN A 266 -19.79 4.15 -10.83
N ASN A 267 -19.70 2.98 -11.47
CA ASN A 267 -18.70 1.97 -11.12
C ASN A 267 -17.25 2.46 -11.32
N GLU A 268 -16.99 3.36 -12.26
CA GLU A 268 -15.65 3.91 -12.50
C GLU A 268 -15.20 4.79 -11.33
N GLN A 269 -16.09 5.67 -10.84
CA GLN A 269 -15.81 6.49 -9.67
C GLN A 269 -15.65 5.65 -8.41
N ILE A 270 -16.46 4.60 -8.23
CA ILE A 270 -16.31 3.67 -7.10
C ILE A 270 -14.96 2.96 -7.15
N ASN A 271 -14.53 2.51 -8.33
CA ASN A 271 -13.23 1.85 -8.48
C ASN A 271 -12.07 2.84 -8.25
N SER A 272 -12.20 4.09 -8.70
CA SER A 272 -11.26 5.17 -8.39
C SER A 272 -11.17 5.41 -6.88
N ALA A 273 -12.31 5.51 -6.18
CA ALA A 273 -12.35 5.70 -4.73
C ALA A 273 -11.73 4.50 -3.98
N LYS A 274 -11.95 3.26 -4.44
CA LYS A 274 -11.29 2.07 -3.88
C LYS A 274 -9.77 2.15 -4.01
N ASN A 275 -9.28 2.54 -5.18
CA ASN A 275 -7.85 2.71 -5.41
C ASN A 275 -7.27 3.84 -4.54
N GLN A 276 -8.00 4.94 -4.38
CA GLN A 276 -7.62 6.04 -3.50
C GLN A 276 -7.53 5.57 -2.05
N ILE A 277 -8.57 4.91 -1.52
CA ILE A 277 -8.58 4.32 -0.16
C ILE A 277 -7.38 3.39 0.03
N GLN A 278 -7.11 2.50 -0.91
CA GLN A 278 -5.97 1.58 -0.85
C GLN A 278 -4.63 2.32 -0.82
N SER A 279 -4.51 3.44 -1.55
CA SER A 279 -3.30 4.27 -1.55
C SER A 279 -3.15 5.16 -0.31
N SER A 280 -4.26 5.53 0.35
CA SER A 280 -4.30 6.42 1.50
C SER A 280 -3.81 5.76 2.79
N PHE A 281 -3.94 4.44 2.93
CA PHE A 281 -3.46 3.70 4.09
C PHE A 281 -2.20 2.91 3.74
N GLN A 282 -1.07 3.29 4.32
CA GLN A 282 0.19 2.57 4.15
C GLN A 282 0.78 2.23 5.51
N LEU A 283 0.85 0.94 5.83
CA LEU A 283 1.60 0.48 6.98
C LEU A 283 3.10 0.51 6.64
N LYS A 284 3.80 1.49 7.20
CA LYS A 284 5.26 1.58 7.07
C LYS A 284 5.90 0.93 8.28
N SER A 285 6.73 -0.08 8.05
CA SER A 285 7.58 -0.64 9.10
C SER A 285 8.57 0.43 9.57
N ASN A 286 8.43 0.87 10.82
CA ASN A 286 9.38 1.78 11.47
C ASN A 286 10.70 1.09 11.88
N GLN A 287 10.99 -0.11 11.34
CA GLN A 287 12.29 -0.79 11.53
C GLN A 287 13.48 0.12 11.22
N SER A 288 13.31 1.16 10.40
CA SER A 288 14.33 2.16 10.10
C SER A 288 14.66 3.12 11.26
N LYS A 289 13.80 3.34 12.25
CA LYS A 289 14.06 4.31 13.34
C LYS A 289 14.54 3.68 14.65
N ILE A 290 14.19 2.42 14.94
CA ILE A 290 14.56 1.77 16.21
C ILE A 290 15.81 0.89 16.09
N GLN A 291 16.15 0.40 14.88
CA GLN A 291 17.40 -0.36 14.67
C GLN A 291 18.64 0.53 14.39
N GLN A 292 18.47 1.85 14.22
CA GLN A 292 19.58 2.77 13.92
C GLN A 292 20.54 3.02 15.08
N ASN A 293 20.16 2.76 16.34
CA ASN A 293 21.02 3.04 17.49
C ASN A 293 21.75 1.81 18.07
N VAL A 294 21.47 0.59 17.62
CA VAL A 294 22.11 -0.62 18.20
C VAL A 294 22.72 -1.59 17.17
N ILE A 295 22.35 -1.52 15.88
CA ILE A 295 22.94 -2.38 14.82
C ILE A 295 23.26 -1.56 13.55
N SER A 296 24.07 -0.51 13.70
CA SER A 296 24.54 0.36 12.62
C SER A 296 25.66 -0.26 11.77
N ASN A 297 25.49 -1.48 11.25
CA ASN A 297 26.56 -2.03 10.40
C ASN A 297 26.18 -3.03 9.30
N LYS A 298 24.90 -3.29 8.96
CA LYS A 298 24.64 -4.30 7.90
C LYS A 298 23.69 -4.03 6.74
N ASN A 299 22.79 -3.05 6.75
CA ASN A 299 21.90 -2.83 5.57
C ASN A 299 21.70 -1.35 5.23
N ASN A 300 22.78 -0.58 5.07
CA ASN A 300 22.69 0.66 4.30
C ASN A 300 22.64 0.26 2.82
N LYS A 301 21.50 0.48 2.17
CA LYS A 301 21.41 0.34 0.70
C LYS A 301 22.49 1.23 0.09
N GLN A 302 23.46 0.62 -0.56
CA GLN A 302 24.59 1.34 -1.11
C GLN A 302 24.15 1.97 -2.43
N SER A 303 24.49 3.23 -2.62
CA SER A 303 24.16 3.97 -3.83
C SER A 303 25.44 4.43 -4.49
N TYR A 304 25.56 4.14 -5.77
CA TYR A 304 26.72 4.43 -6.60
C TYR A 304 26.30 5.14 -7.88
N ILE A 305 27.14 6.05 -8.36
CA ILE A 305 27.06 6.57 -9.72
C ILE A 305 28.21 5.97 -10.52
N PHE A 306 27.86 5.32 -11.63
CA PHE A 306 28.83 4.94 -12.63
C PHE A 306 28.94 6.06 -13.65
N SER A 307 30.17 6.52 -13.88
CA SER A 307 30.44 7.67 -14.74
C SER A 307 31.64 7.41 -15.63
N SER A 308 31.46 7.63 -16.93
CA SER A 308 32.55 7.66 -17.91
C SER A 308 33.20 9.05 -17.96
N ASP A 309 34.44 9.13 -18.42
CA ASP A 309 35.10 10.40 -18.74
C ASP A 309 35.52 10.47 -20.22
N SER A 310 36.01 11.64 -20.63
CA SER A 310 36.50 11.93 -21.99
C SER A 310 37.73 11.13 -22.40
N LYS A 311 38.41 10.47 -21.45
CA LYS A 311 39.50 9.53 -21.67
C LYS A 311 39.01 8.07 -21.66
N ASN A 312 37.69 7.87 -21.66
CA ASN A 312 37.02 6.57 -21.68
C ASN A 312 37.28 5.76 -20.41
N LYS A 313 37.60 6.40 -19.28
CA LYS A 313 37.73 5.73 -17.99
C LYS A 313 36.38 5.65 -17.31
N LEU A 314 36.00 4.46 -16.85
CA LEU A 314 34.84 4.28 -15.98
C LEU A 314 35.27 4.56 -14.52
N SER A 315 34.48 5.36 -13.82
CA SER A 315 34.64 5.69 -12.41
C SER A 315 33.38 5.33 -11.65
N ILE A 316 33.54 4.83 -10.42
CA ILE A 316 32.46 4.57 -9.48
C ILE A 316 32.52 5.63 -8.39
N ILE A 317 31.41 6.32 -8.17
CA ILE A 317 31.27 7.36 -7.16
C ILE A 317 30.29 6.84 -6.13
N ASN A 318 30.73 6.72 -4.88
CA ASN A 318 29.86 6.36 -3.78
C ASN A 318 29.05 7.59 -3.33
N ILE A 319 27.73 7.46 -3.38
CA ILE A 319 26.77 8.49 -2.96
C ILE A 319 25.84 7.97 -1.84
N THR A 320 26.24 6.89 -1.15
CA THR A 320 25.46 6.28 -0.08
C THR A 320 25.24 7.25 1.08
N ASP A 321 26.29 8.01 1.42
CA ASP A 321 26.24 9.08 2.40
C ASP A 321 26.49 10.42 1.69
N ARG A 322 25.51 11.31 1.73
CA ARG A 322 25.60 12.66 1.17
C ARG A 322 26.79 13.44 1.72
N ASN A 323 27.13 13.24 2.99
CA ASN A 323 28.22 13.98 3.64
C ASN A 323 29.60 13.41 3.30
N ASN A 324 29.65 12.23 2.66
CA ASN A 324 30.89 11.54 2.31
C ASN A 324 30.82 10.99 0.88
N ILE A 325 30.55 11.86 -0.08
CA ILE A 325 30.59 11.52 -1.51
C ILE A 325 32.05 11.42 -1.95
N HIS A 326 32.45 10.25 -2.46
CA HIS A 326 33.84 9.99 -2.85
C HIS A 326 33.94 8.99 -4.00
N PHE A 327 35.09 8.97 -4.67
CA PHE A 327 35.41 7.95 -5.67
C PHE A 327 35.81 6.65 -4.98
N GLU A 328 35.27 5.53 -5.45
CA GLU A 328 35.71 4.22 -4.99
C GLU A 328 37.11 3.91 -5.56
N PRO A 329 38.03 3.35 -4.75
CA PRO A 329 39.33 2.92 -5.23
C PRO A 329 39.15 1.78 -6.24
N GLN A 330 39.40 2.06 -7.52
CA GLN A 330 39.33 1.03 -8.55
C GLN A 330 40.41 1.17 -9.61
N GLN A 331 40.70 0.06 -10.27
CA GLN A 331 41.57 0.01 -11.43
C GLN A 331 40.92 0.77 -12.58
N ASP A 332 41.73 1.50 -13.35
CA ASP A 332 41.26 2.26 -14.51
C ASP A 332 40.68 1.31 -15.55
N ILE A 333 39.35 1.30 -15.68
CA ILE A 333 38.65 0.51 -16.71
C ILE A 333 38.55 1.39 -17.95
N TYR A 334 39.27 1.02 -19.00
CA TYR A 334 39.25 1.71 -20.27
C TYR A 334 38.16 1.14 -21.19
N LEU A 335 37.20 1.99 -21.57
CA LEU A 335 36.04 1.63 -22.39
C LEU A 335 36.35 1.58 -23.91
N GLY A 336 37.55 1.99 -24.34
CA GLY A 336 37.93 1.93 -25.77
C GLY A 336 37.53 3.16 -26.58
N SER A 337 36.40 3.80 -26.30
CA SER A 337 36.01 5.09 -26.91
C SER A 337 34.90 5.81 -26.12
N SER A 338 34.61 7.05 -26.52
CA SER A 338 33.74 7.97 -25.79
C SER A 338 32.27 7.56 -25.94
N SER A 339 31.60 7.27 -24.82
CA SER A 339 30.16 7.08 -24.78
C SER A 339 29.43 8.43 -24.77
N THR A 340 28.31 8.52 -25.49
CA THR A 340 27.46 9.71 -25.45
C THR A 340 26.65 9.74 -24.16
N PHE A 341 26.41 10.92 -23.60
CA PHE A 341 25.76 11.10 -22.30
C PHE A 341 24.50 10.23 -22.10
N SER A 342 23.63 10.07 -23.10
CA SER A 342 22.38 9.30 -23.00
C SER A 342 22.46 7.81 -23.40
N SER A 343 23.67 7.24 -23.59
CA SER A 343 23.86 5.89 -24.16
C SER A 343 24.10 4.74 -23.16
N MET A 344 23.98 5.02 -21.86
CA MET A 344 24.23 4.06 -20.80
C MET A 344 22.93 3.64 -20.10
N VAL A 345 22.78 2.35 -19.82
CA VAL A 345 21.63 1.81 -19.09
C VAL A 345 22.05 0.68 -18.16
N LYS A 346 21.44 0.64 -16.97
CA LYS A 346 21.61 -0.45 -16.01
C LYS A 346 20.49 -1.47 -16.18
N VAL A 347 20.85 -2.76 -16.21
CA VAL A 347 19.90 -3.89 -16.17
C VAL A 347 20.45 -4.96 -15.22
N GLY A 348 19.78 -5.15 -14.08
CA GLY A 348 20.29 -6.03 -13.01
C GLY A 348 21.70 -5.61 -12.60
N ASP A 349 22.62 -6.57 -12.55
CA ASP A 349 24.03 -6.35 -12.20
C ASP A 349 24.93 -6.00 -13.40
N PHE A 350 24.33 -5.57 -14.51
CA PHE A 350 25.06 -5.21 -15.73
C PHE A 350 24.79 -3.76 -16.15
N LEU A 351 25.84 -3.11 -16.64
CA LEU A 351 25.76 -1.87 -17.38
C LEU A 351 25.94 -2.15 -18.87
N TYR A 352 25.07 -1.56 -19.69
CA TYR A 352 25.18 -1.58 -21.13
C TYR A 352 25.48 -0.17 -21.62
N ILE A 353 26.51 -0.03 -22.45
CA ILE A 353 26.95 1.25 -23.01
C ILE A 353 27.01 1.12 -24.53
N PHE A 354 26.13 1.81 -25.24
CA PHE A 354 25.99 1.66 -26.69
C PHE A 354 26.73 2.77 -27.45
N GLY A 355 27.36 2.42 -28.58
CA GLY A 355 28.07 3.41 -29.39
C GLY A 355 29.40 3.89 -28.78
N ALA A 356 29.94 3.16 -27.80
CA ALA A 356 31.21 3.47 -27.14
C ALA A 356 32.46 3.16 -28.00
N ASN A 357 32.32 2.92 -29.31
CA ASN A 357 33.45 2.72 -30.22
C ASN A 357 33.31 3.60 -31.47
N SER A 358 34.17 4.62 -31.61
CA SER A 358 34.16 5.57 -32.72
C SER A 358 34.47 4.95 -34.09
N ILE A 359 35.04 3.73 -34.09
CA ILE A 359 35.47 3.00 -35.28
C ILE A 359 34.53 1.84 -35.62
N SER A 360 33.77 1.31 -34.65
CA SER A 360 32.86 0.17 -34.86
C SER A 360 31.50 0.39 -34.22
N ASN A 361 30.42 -0.10 -34.84
CA ASN A 361 29.10 -0.21 -34.21
C ASN A 361 29.13 -1.21 -33.06
N GLY A 362 29.80 -0.88 -31.97
CA GLY A 362 29.98 -1.73 -30.81
C GLY A 362 29.19 -1.25 -29.61
N TYR A 363 29.01 -2.15 -28.66
CA TYR A 363 28.50 -1.85 -27.33
C TYR A 363 29.32 -2.59 -26.28
N ILE A 364 29.28 -2.07 -25.06
CA ILE A 364 30.00 -2.61 -23.91
C ILE A 364 28.96 -3.18 -22.96
N LYS A 365 29.22 -4.40 -22.48
CA LYS A 365 28.52 -5.00 -21.34
C LYS A 365 29.50 -5.12 -20.19
N TYR A 366 29.24 -4.41 -19.10
CA TYR A 366 30.06 -4.41 -17.90
C TYR A 366 29.31 -5.07 -16.75
N SER A 367 29.91 -6.08 -16.11
CA SER A 367 29.38 -6.72 -14.90
C SER A 367 29.83 -5.93 -13.68
N ILE A 368 28.87 -5.42 -12.91
CA ILE A 368 29.12 -4.64 -11.69
C ILE A 368 29.81 -5.51 -10.63
N ASP A 369 29.32 -6.72 -10.41
CA ASP A 369 29.80 -7.60 -9.33
C ASP A 369 31.20 -8.14 -9.59
N ASN A 370 31.43 -8.66 -10.80
CA ASN A 370 32.70 -9.28 -11.15
C ASN A 370 33.70 -8.29 -11.75
N LYS A 371 33.29 -7.04 -11.98
CA LYS A 371 34.09 -5.98 -12.62
C LYS A 371 34.67 -6.39 -13.97
N THR A 372 33.93 -7.21 -14.72
CA THR A 372 34.35 -7.70 -16.04
C THR A 372 33.70 -6.91 -17.14
N LEU A 373 34.46 -6.65 -18.20
CA LEU A 373 34.01 -5.89 -19.36
C LEU A 373 34.08 -6.77 -20.62
N VAL A 374 32.99 -6.77 -21.38
CA VAL A 374 32.90 -7.42 -22.69
C VAL A 374 32.52 -6.39 -23.74
N ILE A 375 33.31 -6.31 -24.80
CA ILE A 375 33.04 -5.47 -25.97
C ILE A 375 32.43 -6.38 -27.05
N ASN A 376 31.27 -5.99 -27.55
CA ASN A 376 30.55 -6.73 -28.58
C ASN A 376 30.17 -5.80 -29.75
N GLU A 377 29.86 -6.41 -30.88
CA GLU A 377 29.34 -5.72 -32.06
C GLU A 377 27.81 -5.66 -32.03
N MET A 378 27.24 -4.52 -32.42
CA MET A 378 25.81 -4.31 -32.67
C MET A 378 25.47 -4.83 -34.07
N LYS A 379 25.49 -6.15 -34.25
CA LYS A 379 25.24 -6.80 -35.54
C LYS A 379 23.88 -6.41 -36.11
N GLY A 380 23.84 -6.00 -37.38
CA GLY A 380 22.61 -5.55 -38.05
C GLY A 380 22.19 -4.12 -37.73
N VAL A 381 22.95 -3.40 -36.90
CA VAL A 381 22.75 -1.97 -36.61
C VAL A 381 23.65 -1.14 -37.53
N GLY A 382 23.08 -0.14 -38.21
CA GLY A 382 23.84 0.80 -39.05
C GLY A 382 24.74 1.73 -38.23
N GLN A 383 25.54 2.57 -38.89
CA GLN A 383 26.36 3.54 -38.16
C GLN A 383 25.49 4.52 -37.37
N CYS A 384 25.75 4.60 -36.07
CA CYS A 384 24.99 5.41 -35.12
C CYS A 384 25.87 6.50 -34.49
N ARG A 385 25.27 7.66 -34.17
CA ARG A 385 25.91 8.74 -33.41
C ARG A 385 24.88 9.41 -32.49
N PHE A 386 25.31 9.90 -31.34
CA PHE A 386 24.44 10.54 -30.33
C PHE A 386 23.26 9.65 -29.92
N LEU A 387 23.57 8.41 -29.58
CA LEU A 387 22.58 7.43 -29.14
C LEU A 387 21.98 7.81 -27.79
N SER A 388 20.66 7.65 -27.70
CA SER A 388 19.93 7.68 -26.44
C SER A 388 19.26 6.33 -26.20
N THR A 389 19.35 5.80 -24.99
CA THR A 389 18.90 4.44 -24.67
C THR A 389 17.99 4.39 -23.46
N CYS A 390 17.04 3.46 -23.43
CA CYS A 390 16.26 3.15 -22.25
C CYS A 390 15.94 1.66 -22.13
N TYR A 391 15.82 1.16 -20.91
CA TYR A 391 15.40 -0.20 -20.59
C TYR A 391 13.91 -0.23 -20.27
N ASP A 392 13.18 -1.22 -20.78
CA ASP A 392 11.73 -1.35 -20.58
C ASP A 392 11.32 -1.97 -19.24
N GLY A 393 12.30 -2.28 -18.37
CA GLY A 393 12.05 -2.93 -17.10
C GLY A 393 11.86 -4.44 -17.19
N LYS A 394 12.00 -5.05 -18.39
CA LYS A 394 11.80 -6.49 -18.61
C LYS A 394 12.99 -7.16 -19.27
N ASP A 395 13.11 -7.04 -20.59
CA ASP A 395 14.01 -7.87 -21.38
C ASP A 395 14.57 -7.15 -22.61
N HIS A 396 14.18 -5.90 -22.85
CA HIS A 396 14.64 -5.14 -24.01
C HIS A 396 15.21 -3.78 -23.66
N ILE A 397 16.27 -3.40 -24.37
CA ILE A 397 16.81 -2.05 -24.39
C ILE A 397 16.48 -1.43 -25.74
N TYR A 398 15.93 -0.22 -25.72
CA TYR A 398 15.60 0.55 -26.91
C TYR A 398 16.67 1.60 -27.16
N ILE A 399 17.07 1.75 -28.43
CA ILE A 399 18.19 2.59 -28.86
C ILE A 399 17.67 3.55 -29.93
N PHE A 400 17.71 4.84 -29.63
CA PHE A 400 17.23 5.91 -30.50
C PHE A 400 18.41 6.56 -31.21
N ASP A 401 18.36 6.58 -32.53
CA ASP A 401 19.42 7.07 -33.41
C ASP A 401 18.86 8.06 -34.44
N CYS A 402 19.21 9.34 -34.29
CA CYS A 402 18.65 10.43 -35.09
C CYS A 402 19.68 11.35 -35.76
N PHE A 403 20.97 11.27 -35.38
CA PHE A 403 21.96 12.26 -35.80
C PHE A 403 22.15 12.27 -37.32
N ASN A 404 21.89 13.43 -37.95
CA ASN A 404 21.93 13.64 -39.40
C ASN A 404 21.01 12.70 -40.19
N LYS A 405 19.89 12.26 -39.60
CA LYS A 405 18.90 11.40 -40.26
C LYS A 405 17.58 12.15 -40.45
N PRO A 406 16.87 11.94 -41.57
CA PRO A 406 15.56 12.56 -41.80
C PRO A 406 14.45 11.97 -40.90
N LYS A 407 14.70 10.81 -40.29
CA LYS A 407 13.81 10.11 -39.36
C LYS A 407 14.65 9.42 -38.29
N THR A 408 14.17 9.42 -37.05
CA THR A 408 14.78 8.62 -35.97
C THR A 408 14.58 7.14 -36.25
N VAL A 409 15.68 6.38 -36.24
CA VAL A 409 15.64 4.92 -36.28
C VAL A 409 15.66 4.39 -34.84
N ILE A 410 14.74 3.48 -34.53
CA ILE A 410 14.68 2.82 -33.22
C ILE A 410 15.14 1.39 -33.39
N TYR A 411 16.25 1.03 -32.77
CA TYR A 411 16.68 -0.35 -32.62
C TYR A 411 16.22 -0.90 -31.27
N ARG A 412 16.06 -2.22 -31.20
CA ARG A 412 15.76 -2.93 -29.97
C ARG A 412 16.79 -4.03 -29.77
N TYR A 413 17.37 -4.09 -28.58
CA TYR A 413 18.32 -5.10 -28.15
C TYR A 413 17.63 -6.04 -27.17
N SER A 414 17.62 -7.35 -27.48
CA SER A 414 17.11 -8.40 -26.59
C SER A 414 18.22 -8.85 -25.64
N ILE A 415 17.96 -8.74 -24.35
CA ILE A 415 18.95 -9.04 -23.30
C ILE A 415 19.22 -10.54 -23.23
N ASN A 416 18.19 -11.36 -23.47
CA ASN A 416 18.22 -12.80 -23.29
C ASN A 416 19.07 -13.52 -24.34
N ASP A 417 18.96 -13.11 -25.60
CA ASP A 417 19.68 -13.72 -26.72
C ASP A 417 20.84 -12.85 -27.25
N SER A 418 21.00 -11.64 -26.72
CA SER A 418 22.01 -10.66 -27.14
C SER A 418 21.93 -10.30 -28.63
N THR A 419 20.72 -10.22 -29.18
CA THR A 419 20.47 -9.86 -30.58
C THR A 419 19.90 -8.44 -30.72
N PHE A 420 20.10 -7.87 -31.91
CA PHE A 420 19.55 -6.58 -32.30
C PHE A 420 18.53 -6.75 -33.42
N GLU A 421 17.51 -5.90 -33.40
CA GLU A 421 16.62 -5.72 -34.53
C GLU A 421 16.31 -4.24 -34.76
N ARG A 422 15.98 -3.91 -36.01
CA ARG A 422 15.43 -2.59 -36.35
C ARG A 422 13.94 -2.58 -36.00
N TYR A 423 13.62 -2.01 -34.85
CA TYR A 423 12.29 -2.08 -34.25
C TYR A 423 11.25 -1.19 -34.94
N SER A 424 11.62 0.08 -35.20
CA SER A 424 10.74 1.07 -35.81
C SER A 424 11.52 2.22 -36.46
N THR A 425 10.79 3.13 -37.12
CA THR A 425 11.29 4.42 -37.60
C THR A 425 10.21 5.46 -37.35
N THR A 426 10.57 6.63 -36.83
CA THR A 426 9.61 7.66 -36.42
C THR A 426 9.96 9.01 -37.05
N ASP A 427 8.97 9.86 -37.25
CA ASP A 427 9.13 11.19 -37.86
C ASP A 427 9.70 12.24 -36.89
N ILE A 428 10.43 11.81 -35.88
CA ILE A 428 11.16 12.72 -34.99
C ILE A 428 12.38 13.23 -35.75
N ILE A 429 12.42 14.55 -35.99
CA ILE A 429 13.54 15.23 -36.61
C ILE A 429 14.24 16.05 -35.53
N ALA A 430 15.36 15.52 -35.03
CA ALA A 430 16.18 16.18 -34.01
C ALA A 430 17.66 15.93 -34.29
N SER A 431 18.52 16.86 -33.86
CA SER A 431 19.96 16.68 -33.94
C SER A 431 20.46 15.59 -32.99
N TYR A 432 19.84 15.46 -31.83
CA TYR A 432 20.11 14.41 -30.84
C TYR A 432 18.91 14.22 -29.91
N HIS A 433 18.89 13.09 -29.21
CA HIS A 433 17.97 12.82 -28.10
C HIS A 433 18.70 13.10 -26.79
N LEU A 434 18.26 14.13 -26.05
CA LEU A 434 18.92 14.55 -24.82
C LEU A 434 18.75 13.50 -23.71
N PHE A 435 17.55 12.94 -23.59
CA PHE A 435 17.26 11.94 -22.58
C PHE A 435 16.10 11.06 -23.04
N THR A 436 16.19 9.75 -22.84
CA THR A 436 15.12 8.80 -23.15
C THR A 436 14.88 7.91 -21.94
N PHE A 437 13.62 7.71 -21.57
CA PHE A 437 13.25 6.86 -20.43
C PHE A 437 11.95 6.11 -20.71
N PHE A 438 11.75 5.02 -19.98
CA PHE A 438 10.55 4.20 -20.05
C PHE A 438 9.63 4.52 -18.88
N PHE A 439 8.34 4.71 -19.14
CA PHE A 439 7.33 4.97 -18.12
C PHE A 439 5.97 4.42 -18.55
N LYS A 440 5.32 3.64 -17.67
CA LYS A 440 3.98 3.05 -17.86
C LYS A 440 3.73 2.43 -19.25
N GLY A 441 4.68 1.63 -19.74
CA GLY A 441 4.51 0.93 -21.02
C GLY A 441 4.86 1.78 -22.26
N GLN A 442 5.39 2.99 -22.08
CA GLN A 442 5.71 3.90 -23.16
C GLN A 442 7.12 4.45 -23.00
N ILE A 443 7.71 4.87 -24.11
CA ILE A 443 9.04 5.49 -24.13
C ILE A 443 8.86 6.98 -24.35
N TYR A 444 9.48 7.79 -23.50
CA TYR A 444 9.50 9.23 -23.62
C TYR A 444 10.90 9.66 -24.00
N THR A 445 11.02 10.55 -24.99
CA THR A 445 12.31 11.10 -25.41
C THR A 445 12.25 12.62 -25.47
N LEU A 446 13.22 13.24 -24.79
CA LEU A 446 13.42 14.68 -24.75
C LEU A 446 14.39 15.07 -25.87
N THR A 447 13.95 15.98 -26.72
CA THR A 447 14.77 16.63 -27.75
C THR A 447 15.01 18.10 -27.36
N PRO A 448 15.87 18.84 -28.09
CA PRO A 448 16.05 20.28 -27.82
C PRO A 448 14.78 21.11 -27.98
N ALA A 449 13.82 20.64 -28.80
CA ALA A 449 12.59 21.36 -29.09
C ALA A 449 11.42 20.95 -28.18
N THR A 450 11.24 19.65 -27.95
CA THR A 450 10.00 19.11 -27.36
C THR A 450 10.21 17.70 -26.78
N ILE A 451 9.16 17.16 -26.15
CA ILE A 451 9.12 15.79 -25.64
C ILE A 451 8.23 14.96 -26.56
N PHE A 452 8.72 13.81 -26.99
CA PHE A 452 7.94 12.83 -27.75
C PHE A 452 7.62 11.61 -26.89
N GLN A 453 6.39 11.11 -27.04
CA GLN A 453 5.93 9.84 -26.52
C GLN A 453 5.91 8.82 -27.66
N PHE A 454 6.56 7.69 -27.47
CA PHE A 454 6.58 6.56 -28.38
C PHE A 454 5.88 5.36 -27.71
N ASN A 455 4.80 4.91 -28.32
CA ASN A 455 4.08 3.73 -27.87
C ASN A 455 4.72 2.48 -28.48
N ILE A 456 5.24 1.62 -27.62
CA ILE A 456 5.99 0.43 -28.07
C ILE A 456 5.10 -0.57 -28.81
N ASN A 457 3.81 -0.68 -28.47
CA ASN A 457 2.92 -1.74 -28.98
C ASN A 457 2.46 -1.46 -30.40
N ASN A 458 2.00 -0.24 -30.66
CA ASN A 458 1.50 0.17 -31.98
C ASN A 458 2.54 0.94 -32.81
N LYS A 459 3.72 1.23 -32.23
CA LYS A 459 4.83 1.94 -32.85
C LYS A 459 4.50 3.37 -33.30
N THR A 460 3.51 4.00 -32.67
CA THR A 460 3.14 5.40 -32.97
C THR A 460 3.92 6.38 -32.11
N THR A 461 4.23 7.54 -32.67
CA THR A 461 4.83 8.67 -31.96
C THR A 461 3.85 9.82 -31.86
N VAL A 462 3.77 10.44 -30.68
CA VAL A 462 3.00 11.65 -30.42
C VAL A 462 3.92 12.69 -29.81
N GLU A 463 3.88 13.91 -30.32
CA GLU A 463 4.53 15.05 -29.69
C GLU A 463 3.68 15.53 -28.50
N LEU A 464 4.29 15.69 -27.33
CA LEU A 464 3.58 16.22 -26.17
C LEU A 464 3.49 17.75 -26.28
N SER A 465 2.29 18.30 -26.11
CA SER A 465 2.06 19.74 -26.09
C SER A 465 2.53 20.39 -24.77
N VAL A 466 3.82 20.25 -24.46
CA VAL A 466 4.44 20.79 -23.24
C VAL A 466 5.56 21.76 -23.61
N LYS A 467 5.46 23.00 -23.11
CA LYS A 467 6.46 24.04 -23.38
C LYS A 467 7.66 23.86 -22.44
N ILE A 468 8.81 23.50 -23.00
CA ILE A 468 10.09 23.49 -22.27
C ILE A 468 10.59 24.93 -22.16
N THR A 469 10.88 25.40 -20.95
CA THR A 469 11.48 26.73 -20.75
C THR A 469 13.00 26.69 -20.92
N GLY A 470 13.49 27.47 -21.89
CA GLY A 470 14.92 27.55 -22.21
C GLY A 470 15.41 26.35 -23.05
N ASN A 471 16.68 26.39 -23.43
CA ASN A 471 17.31 25.30 -24.19
C ASN A 471 17.74 24.18 -23.22
N PRO A 472 17.15 22.97 -23.29
CA PRO A 472 17.47 21.89 -22.36
C PRO A 472 18.89 21.38 -22.60
N MET A 473 19.66 21.21 -21.52
CA MET A 473 21.07 20.79 -21.59
C MET A 473 21.35 19.48 -20.87
N ALA A 474 20.54 19.16 -19.87
CA ALA A 474 20.62 17.91 -19.14
C ALA A 474 19.25 17.55 -18.59
N ALA A 475 19.00 16.26 -18.43
CA ALA A 475 17.76 15.79 -17.84
C ALA A 475 17.93 14.47 -17.08
N CYS A 476 16.96 14.18 -16.21
CA CYS A 476 16.77 12.89 -15.55
C CYS A 476 15.30 12.69 -15.20
N THR A 477 14.94 11.47 -14.79
CA THR A 477 13.61 11.16 -14.25
C THR A 477 13.71 10.54 -12.88
N ASP A 478 12.67 10.72 -12.06
CA ASP A 478 12.48 9.98 -10.81
C ASP A 478 11.84 8.60 -11.00
N GLY A 479 11.49 8.22 -12.24
CA GLY A 479 10.76 6.98 -12.54
C GLY A 479 9.26 7.03 -12.22
N ASN A 480 8.76 8.14 -11.67
CA ASN A 480 7.37 8.35 -11.27
C ASN A 480 6.67 9.40 -12.15
N GLY A 481 7.14 9.56 -13.39
CA GLY A 481 6.57 10.48 -14.36
C GLY A 481 7.07 11.92 -14.23
N ASN A 482 7.97 12.22 -13.29
CA ASN A 482 8.60 13.54 -13.27
C ASN A 482 9.88 13.52 -14.11
N LEU A 483 9.98 14.46 -15.04
CA LEU A 483 11.14 14.76 -15.85
C LEU A 483 11.75 16.07 -15.34
N TYR A 484 12.99 16.00 -14.87
CA TYR A 484 13.75 17.14 -14.43
C TYR A 484 14.67 17.58 -15.55
N ILE A 485 14.64 18.86 -15.89
CA ILE A 485 15.36 19.43 -17.03
C ILE A 485 16.14 20.64 -16.53
N GLN A 486 17.45 20.62 -16.75
CA GLN A 486 18.31 21.77 -16.53
C GLN A 486 18.48 22.54 -17.84
N SER A 487 18.21 23.85 -17.81
CA SER A 487 18.48 24.79 -18.90
C SER A 487 19.25 26.01 -18.38
N TYR A 488 19.57 26.96 -19.27
CA TYR A 488 20.17 28.25 -18.89
C TYR A 488 19.27 29.05 -17.94
N SER A 489 17.97 28.79 -17.94
CA SER A 489 16.99 29.44 -17.07
C SER A 489 16.89 28.80 -15.69
N GLY A 490 17.55 27.67 -15.46
CA GLY A 490 17.49 26.90 -14.23
C GLY A 490 16.95 25.49 -14.42
N LEU A 491 16.73 24.82 -13.30
CA LEU A 491 16.10 23.52 -13.20
C LEU A 491 14.57 23.69 -13.20
N GLN A 492 13.90 22.85 -13.99
CA GLN A 492 12.44 22.70 -13.96
C GLN A 492 12.06 21.23 -13.87
N ARG A 493 10.91 20.96 -13.26
CA ARG A 493 10.24 19.64 -13.27
C ARG A 493 9.02 19.74 -14.17
N ILE A 494 8.87 18.75 -15.05
CA ILE A 494 7.68 18.54 -15.85
C ILE A 494 7.12 17.17 -15.47
N ASN A 495 5.86 17.11 -15.04
CA ASN A 495 5.18 15.83 -14.89
C ASN A 495 4.55 15.45 -16.25
N ILE A 496 4.92 14.30 -16.80
CA ILE A 496 4.49 13.89 -18.14
C ILE A 496 3.02 13.46 -18.22
N GLU A 497 2.36 13.17 -17.09
CA GLU A 497 0.95 12.79 -17.08
C GLU A 497 0.05 14.00 -16.88
N THR A 498 0.39 14.88 -15.93
CA THR A 498 -0.42 16.05 -15.60
C THR A 498 -0.06 17.28 -16.44
N HIS A 499 1.08 17.24 -17.15
CA HIS A 499 1.71 18.38 -17.82
C HIS A 499 2.02 19.56 -16.88
N GLU A 500 2.03 19.33 -15.56
CA GLU A 500 2.39 20.33 -14.58
C GLU A 500 3.87 20.69 -14.70
N ILE A 501 4.17 21.98 -14.79
CA ILE A 501 5.52 22.52 -14.84
C ILE A 501 5.81 23.25 -13.53
N LYS A 502 6.89 22.88 -12.86
CA LYS A 502 7.40 23.53 -11.66
C LYS A 502 8.84 23.98 -11.89
N SER A 503 9.08 25.28 -11.86
CA SER A 503 10.43 25.85 -11.90
C SER A 503 11.03 25.94 -10.50
N PHE A 504 12.33 25.67 -10.37
CA PHE A 504 13.06 25.86 -9.12
C PHE A 504 13.85 27.17 -9.21
N GLU A 505 13.50 28.16 -8.40
CA GLU A 505 14.21 29.44 -8.38
C GLU A 505 15.68 29.27 -7.97
N LYS A 506 16.58 30.12 -8.51
CA LYS A 506 18.02 30.15 -8.16
C LYS A 506 18.76 28.81 -8.35
N SER A 507 18.26 27.96 -9.24
CA SER A 507 18.82 26.65 -9.58
C SER A 507 19.74 26.68 -10.81
N THR A 508 20.35 27.83 -11.10
CA THR A 508 21.36 27.95 -12.15
C THR A 508 22.73 27.54 -11.63
N ILE A 509 23.51 26.86 -12.47
CA ILE A 509 24.94 26.58 -12.24
C ILE A 509 25.73 27.16 -13.40
N GLU A 510 27.03 27.39 -13.23
CA GLU A 510 27.88 27.88 -14.31
C GLU A 510 27.94 26.85 -15.46
N MET A 511 27.62 27.30 -16.67
CA MET A 511 27.39 26.44 -17.83
C MET A 511 28.43 26.72 -18.91
N ASN A 512 29.08 25.65 -19.39
CA ASN A 512 30.07 25.74 -20.48
C ASN A 512 29.48 25.34 -21.86
N GLY A 513 28.15 25.35 -22.01
CA GLY A 513 27.48 25.11 -23.30
C GLY A 513 27.49 23.68 -23.83
N TYR A 514 27.74 22.70 -22.96
CA TYR A 514 27.77 21.28 -23.32
C TYR A 514 26.62 20.49 -22.70
N TYR A 515 26.31 19.35 -23.31
CA TYR A 515 25.27 18.42 -22.86
C TYR A 515 25.83 17.45 -21.83
N TYR A 516 24.99 17.05 -20.88
CA TYR A 516 25.35 16.09 -19.84
C TYR A 516 24.10 15.39 -19.30
N ASN A 517 24.29 14.32 -18.52
CA ASN A 517 23.20 13.68 -17.81
C ASN A 517 23.05 14.24 -16.40
N LEU A 518 21.80 14.33 -15.95
CA LEU A 518 21.47 14.41 -14.54
C LEU A 518 21.19 13.01 -14.00
N ILE A 519 21.30 12.85 -12.69
CA ILE A 519 20.90 11.63 -11.99
C ILE A 519 19.99 12.01 -10.83
N TYR A 520 18.74 11.58 -10.88
CA TYR A 520 17.86 11.64 -9.72
C TYR A 520 18.16 10.48 -8.78
N HIS A 521 18.20 10.74 -7.49
CA HIS A 521 18.39 9.73 -6.47
C HIS A 521 17.57 10.07 -5.23
N GLN A 522 16.88 9.08 -4.69
CA GLN A 522 16.25 9.15 -3.39
C GLN A 522 17.13 8.41 -2.38
N SER A 523 17.67 9.15 -1.42
CA SER A 523 18.57 8.65 -0.39
C SER A 523 17.83 7.84 0.67
N ASN A 524 18.60 7.11 1.49
CA ASN A 524 18.07 6.20 2.52
C ASN A 524 17.33 6.92 3.65
N ASP A 525 17.59 8.22 3.85
CA ASP A 525 16.87 9.08 4.79
C ASP A 525 15.54 9.63 4.21
N GLY A 526 15.20 9.26 2.97
CA GLY A 526 13.99 9.69 2.27
C GLY A 526 14.12 11.02 1.53
N GLN A 527 15.25 11.73 1.67
CA GLN A 527 15.51 12.94 0.91
C GLN A 527 15.73 12.60 -0.58
N SER A 528 15.51 13.59 -1.43
CA SER A 528 15.72 13.46 -2.87
C SER A 528 16.79 14.44 -3.31
N TYR A 529 17.58 14.03 -4.28
CA TYR A 529 18.65 14.83 -4.82
C TYR A 529 18.75 14.66 -6.33
N ILE A 530 19.35 15.65 -6.99
CA ILE A 530 19.79 15.53 -8.38
C ILE A 530 21.29 15.76 -8.46
N TYR A 531 22.02 14.82 -9.02
CA TYR A 531 23.46 14.89 -9.23
C TYR A 531 23.76 15.34 -10.65
N SER A 532 24.74 16.23 -10.78
CA SER A 532 25.33 16.68 -12.04
C SER A 532 26.83 16.38 -11.98
N ILE A 533 27.26 15.33 -12.67
CA ILE A 533 28.65 14.83 -12.65
C ILE A 533 29.32 15.19 -13.98
N ARG A 534 30.06 16.31 -14.01
CA ARG A 534 30.74 16.86 -15.20
C ARG A 534 32.27 16.82 -15.09
N GLY A 535 32.80 16.61 -13.89
CA GLY A 535 34.24 16.62 -13.62
C GLY A 535 34.87 18.01 -13.62
N LYS A 536 36.20 18.13 -13.50
CA LYS A 536 36.96 19.39 -13.44
C LYS A 536 36.35 20.44 -12.50
N ASN A 537 36.03 20.04 -11.27
CA ASN A 537 35.36 20.88 -10.26
C ASN A 537 33.93 21.33 -10.61
N GLN A 538 33.32 20.80 -11.66
CA GLN A 538 31.94 21.10 -12.08
C GLN A 538 30.95 20.00 -11.67
N ASN A 539 31.21 19.34 -10.54
CA ASN A 539 30.33 18.34 -9.95
C ASN A 539 29.40 19.02 -8.93
N TYR A 540 28.09 18.84 -9.09
CA TYR A 540 27.10 19.50 -8.25
C TYR A 540 26.00 18.53 -7.79
N LEU A 541 25.42 18.86 -6.65
CA LEU A 541 24.29 18.21 -6.01
C LEU A 541 23.17 19.22 -5.80
N PHE A 542 21.99 18.98 -6.36
CA PHE A 542 20.81 19.78 -6.08
C PHE A 542 20.02 19.17 -4.93
N SER A 543 19.72 19.97 -3.91
CA SER A 543 18.84 19.61 -2.80
C SER A 543 17.48 20.27 -2.98
N PHE A 544 16.40 19.47 -3.00
CA PHE A 544 15.03 19.99 -3.10
C PHE A 544 14.60 20.77 -1.86
N ASP A 545 15.10 20.41 -0.68
CA ASP A 545 14.76 21.10 0.58
C ASP A 545 15.24 22.55 0.58
N ASN A 546 16.42 22.77 -0.01
CA ASN A 546 17.07 24.08 -0.03
C ASN A 546 16.97 24.80 -1.38
N ASN A 547 16.41 24.15 -2.40
CA ASN A 547 16.35 24.62 -3.78
C ASN A 547 17.68 25.20 -4.31
N LYS A 548 18.80 24.55 -3.98
CA LYS A 548 20.15 25.02 -4.33
C LYS A 548 21.05 23.90 -4.80
N TRP A 549 21.99 24.26 -5.66
CA TRP A 549 23.12 23.42 -6.03
C TRP A 549 24.26 23.61 -5.03
N GLU A 550 24.85 22.50 -4.60
CA GLU A 550 26.03 22.42 -3.75
C GLU A 550 27.14 21.74 -4.54
N GLN A 551 28.34 22.30 -4.52
CA GLN A 551 29.48 21.70 -5.21
C GLN A 551 29.96 20.48 -4.41
N ILE A 552 30.24 19.38 -5.11
CA ILE A 552 30.71 18.11 -4.55
C ILE A 552 31.98 17.67 -5.29
N LEU A 553 32.71 16.69 -4.75
CA LEU A 553 33.89 16.10 -5.41
C LEU A 553 34.86 17.18 -5.93
N GLN A 554 35.25 18.08 -5.04
CA GLN A 554 36.30 19.06 -5.32
C GLN A 554 37.57 18.28 -5.69
N ASP A 555 38.31 18.80 -6.66
CA ASP A 555 39.54 18.23 -7.22
C ASP A 555 39.38 17.01 -8.14
N ASP A 556 38.18 16.74 -8.68
CA ASP A 556 38.02 15.73 -9.75
C ASP A 556 38.84 16.13 -11.01
N PRO A 557 39.91 15.40 -11.37
CA PRO A 557 40.76 15.75 -12.51
C PRO A 557 40.14 15.32 -13.85
N SER A 558 39.07 14.52 -13.81
CA SER A 558 38.43 13.94 -14.98
C SER A 558 37.55 14.99 -15.66
N ASP A 559 37.50 14.97 -16.99
CA ASP A 559 36.51 15.75 -17.74
C ASP A 559 35.43 14.80 -18.23
N ARG A 560 34.22 14.98 -17.72
CA ARG A 560 33.06 14.11 -17.95
C ARG A 560 31.98 14.83 -18.76
N THR A 561 32.35 15.93 -19.40
CA THR A 561 31.46 16.68 -20.29
C THR A 561 31.04 15.79 -21.46
N ASN A 562 29.74 15.75 -21.79
CA ASN A 562 29.13 14.84 -22.77
C ASN A 562 29.28 13.33 -22.48
N CYS A 563 29.73 12.94 -21.29
CA CYS A 563 29.94 11.55 -20.91
C CYS A 563 28.70 10.94 -20.25
N ALA A 564 28.59 9.61 -20.31
CA ALA A 564 27.45 8.88 -19.79
C ALA A 564 27.60 8.60 -18.29
N ASN A 565 26.49 8.81 -17.58
CA ASN A 565 26.35 8.55 -16.15
C ASN A 565 25.06 7.77 -15.87
N ILE A 566 25.08 6.83 -14.93
CA ILE A 566 23.90 6.04 -14.51
C ILE A 566 23.96 5.76 -13.00
N LEU A 567 22.79 5.70 -12.36
CA LEU A 567 22.63 5.31 -10.96
C LEU A 567 22.63 3.79 -10.81
N ASP A 568 23.32 3.31 -9.78
CA ASP A 568 23.20 1.97 -9.23
C ASP A 568 22.83 2.07 -7.74
N GLN A 569 21.71 1.48 -7.36
CA GLN A 569 21.29 1.39 -5.96
C GLN A 569 21.07 -0.09 -5.63
N LYS A 570 21.80 -0.59 -4.62
CA LYS A 570 21.77 -1.97 -4.14
C LYS A 570 20.95 -2.10 -2.87
#